data_AF-A0A971EHF6-F1
#
_entry.id   AF-A0A971EHF6-F1
#
_cell.length_a   1.000
_cell.length_b   1.000
_cell.length_c   1.000
_cell.angle_alpha   90.00
_cell.angle_beta   90.00
_cell.angle_gamma   90.00
#
_symmetry.space_group_name_H-M   'P 1'
#
loop_
_entity.id
_entity.type
_entity.pdbx_description
1 polymer ?
#
loop_
_entity_poly.entity_id
_entity_poly.type
_entity_poly.pdbx_seq_one_letter_code
_entity_poly.pdbx_strand_id
1 'polypeptide(L)'
;MILWGLNCWQQIMQAFHPKLICYAFNSIYMPMDKPFVDLICSYPPLPVGRPAERFAALLQAKLGVTVPGAVPINSSEELDSCIEAMLRIPHAWSLVSAGGNAVIMFSVMASECGKVSLDFGHAPDNVMGPDYPDYWLNTD
;
A
#
# COMPACT_ATOMS: atom_id res chain seq x y z
N MET A 1 9.05 10.78 -36.15
CA MET A 1 9.57 11.04 -34.79
C MET A 1 8.55 10.51 -33.79
N ILE A 2 8.84 9.31 -33.26
CA ILE A 2 8.34 8.63 -32.04
C ILE A 2 6.81 8.61 -31.80
N LEU A 3 6.14 7.59 -32.37
CA LEU A 3 4.81 7.12 -31.95
C LEU A 3 4.75 5.57 -31.86
N TRP A 4 5.91 4.91 -31.68
CA TRP A 4 6.05 3.45 -31.67
C TRP A 4 6.47 2.86 -30.30
N GLY A 5 6.58 3.68 -29.26
CA GLY A 5 7.10 3.26 -27.96
C GLY A 5 6.07 2.61 -27.01
N LEU A 6 4.88 3.18 -26.90
CA LEU A 6 3.94 2.81 -25.83
C LEU A 6 3.24 1.45 -26.04
N ASN A 7 2.89 1.10 -27.29
CA ASN A 7 2.16 -0.14 -27.58
C ASN A 7 3.04 -1.39 -27.49
N CYS A 8 4.34 -1.29 -27.82
CA CYS A 8 5.27 -2.41 -27.66
C CYS A 8 5.51 -2.75 -26.19
N TRP A 9 5.62 -1.74 -25.31
CA TRP A 9 5.81 -1.99 -23.88
C TRP A 9 4.60 -2.67 -23.24
N GLN A 10 3.37 -2.24 -23.55
CA GLN A 10 2.16 -2.92 -23.06
C GLN A 10 2.06 -4.37 -23.56
N GLN A 11 2.40 -4.61 -24.82
CA GLN A 11 2.38 -5.97 -25.40
C GLN A 11 3.47 -6.88 -24.84
N ILE A 12 4.67 -6.35 -24.59
CA ILE A 12 5.77 -7.09 -23.95
C ILE A 12 5.41 -7.42 -22.50
N MET A 13 4.84 -6.48 -21.76
CA MET A 13 4.40 -6.73 -20.38
C MET A 13 3.30 -7.80 -20.34
N GLN A 14 2.30 -7.76 -21.21
CA GLN A 14 1.27 -8.81 -21.28
C GLN A 14 1.84 -10.19 -21.65
N ALA A 15 2.88 -10.25 -22.50
CA ALA A 15 3.51 -11.51 -22.92
C ALA A 15 4.44 -12.12 -21.85
N PHE A 16 4.99 -11.29 -20.95
CA PHE A 16 5.93 -11.69 -19.90
C PHE A 16 5.43 -11.39 -18.49
N HIS A 17 4.11 -11.41 -18.24
CA HIS A 17 3.57 -11.50 -16.89
C HIS A 17 3.55 -12.98 -16.47
N PRO A 18 4.61 -13.53 -15.84
CA PRO A 18 4.46 -14.81 -15.16
C PRO A 18 3.31 -14.65 -14.17
N LYS A 19 2.40 -15.62 -14.15
CA LYS A 19 1.14 -15.59 -13.38
C LYS A 19 1.31 -15.36 -11.86
N LEU A 20 2.56 -15.26 -11.38
CA LEU A 20 2.97 -15.18 -9.99
C LEU A 20 3.79 -13.92 -9.65
N ILE A 21 4.04 -13.01 -10.61
CA ILE A 21 4.74 -11.73 -10.33
C ILE A 21 3.75 -10.58 -10.47
N CYS A 22 3.52 -9.87 -9.37
CA CYS A 22 2.77 -8.62 -9.40
C CYS A 22 3.66 -7.49 -9.93
N TYR A 23 3.12 -6.66 -10.82
CA TYR A 23 3.82 -5.48 -11.32
C TYR A 23 3.99 -4.44 -10.20
N ALA A 24 5.22 -4.00 -9.95
CA ALA A 24 5.58 -3.17 -8.80
C ALA A 24 4.83 -1.82 -8.73
N PHE A 25 4.40 -1.27 -9.87
CA PHE A 25 3.65 -0.02 -9.93
C PHE A 25 2.14 -0.19 -9.76
N ASN A 26 1.64 -1.44 -9.67
CA ASN A 26 0.21 -1.66 -9.41
C ASN A 26 -0.25 -1.01 -8.11
N SER A 27 0.61 -0.91 -7.10
CA SER A 27 0.32 -0.26 -5.82
C SER A 27 -0.18 1.18 -6.00
N ILE A 28 0.36 1.92 -6.96
CA ILE A 28 -0.03 3.31 -7.27
C ILE A 28 -1.47 3.37 -7.79
N TYR A 29 -1.94 2.36 -8.53
CA TYR A 29 -3.27 2.34 -9.12
C TYR A 29 -4.34 1.71 -8.21
N MET A 30 -3.96 0.97 -7.16
CA MET A 30 -4.91 0.33 -6.25
C MET A 30 -5.94 1.31 -5.65
N PRO A 31 -5.58 2.55 -5.26
CA PRO A 31 -6.56 3.52 -4.76
C PRO A 31 -7.54 4.05 -5.83
N MET A 32 -7.30 3.81 -7.12
CA MET A 32 -8.25 4.08 -8.21
C MET A 32 -9.25 2.93 -8.41
N ASP A 33 -8.96 1.74 -7.85
CA ASP A 33 -9.79 0.57 -8.00
C ASP A 33 -10.84 0.49 -6.88
N LYS A 34 -12.11 0.63 -7.25
CA LYS A 34 -13.21 0.64 -6.28
C LYS A 34 -13.27 -0.62 -5.40
N PRO A 35 -13.12 -1.86 -5.93
CA PRO A 35 -13.04 -3.07 -5.12
C PRO A 35 -11.96 -3.03 -4.02
N PHE A 36 -10.80 -2.42 -4.30
CA PHE A 36 -9.76 -2.26 -3.29
C PHE A 36 -10.17 -1.27 -2.20
N VAL A 37 -10.83 -0.17 -2.56
CA VAL A 37 -11.39 0.77 -1.58
C VAL A 37 -12.49 0.11 -0.74
N ASP A 38 -13.37 -0.68 -1.36
CA ASP A 38 -14.42 -1.44 -0.67
C ASP A 38 -13.82 -2.46 0.32
N LEU A 39 -12.68 -3.07 -0.03
CA LEU A 39 -11.91 -3.94 0.88
C LEU A 39 -11.41 -3.17 2.10
N ILE A 40 -10.82 -1.98 1.91
CA ILE A 40 -10.38 -1.12 3.02
C ILE A 40 -11.55 -0.74 3.93
N CYS A 41 -12.70 -0.38 3.36
CA CYS A 41 -13.89 -0.04 4.12
C CYS A 41 -14.43 -1.23 4.94
N SER A 42 -14.44 -2.43 4.34
CA SER A 42 -14.99 -3.63 4.97
C SER A 42 -14.05 -4.24 6.00
N TYR A 43 -12.75 -4.13 5.77
CA TYR A 43 -11.69 -4.70 6.61
C TYR A 43 -10.54 -3.69 6.72
N PRO A 44 -10.61 -2.72 7.65
CA PRO A 44 -9.60 -1.66 7.74
C PRO A 44 -8.18 -2.22 7.99
N PRO A 45 -7.20 -1.91 7.13
CA PRO A 45 -5.82 -2.39 7.30
C PRO A 45 -5.10 -1.62 8.40
N LEU A 46 -4.02 -2.20 8.93
CA LEU A 46 -3.00 -1.43 9.64
C LEU A 46 -2.11 -0.68 8.63
N PRO A 47 -2.11 0.66 8.57
CA PRO A 47 -1.17 1.42 7.77
C PRO A 47 0.21 1.41 8.43
N VAL A 48 1.25 1.19 7.62
CA VAL A 48 2.64 1.10 8.07
C VAL A 48 3.52 1.90 7.12
N GLY A 49 4.48 2.65 7.65
CA GLY A 49 5.35 3.51 6.85
C GLY A 49 5.29 4.97 7.30
N ARG A 50 6.19 5.78 6.76
CA ARG A 50 6.22 7.23 7.03
C ARG A 50 4.86 7.94 6.87
N PRO A 51 4.02 7.64 5.85
CA PRO A 51 2.72 8.30 5.72
C PRO A 51 1.60 7.70 6.57
N ALA A 52 1.86 6.65 7.37
CA ALA A 52 0.82 5.83 7.99
C ALA A 52 -0.23 6.62 8.80
N GLU A 53 0.21 7.51 9.68
CA GLU A 53 -0.69 8.31 10.53
C GLU A 53 -1.54 9.28 9.72
N ARG A 54 -0.93 9.95 8.74
CA ARG A 54 -1.64 10.87 7.84
C ARG A 54 -2.64 10.14 6.96
N PHE A 55 -2.26 8.96 6.47
CA PHE A 55 -3.16 8.13 5.66
C PHE A 55 -4.33 7.60 6.48
N ALA A 56 -4.10 7.18 7.73
CA ALA A 56 -5.17 6.80 8.65
C ALA A 56 -6.18 7.95 8.86
N ALA A 57 -5.67 9.17 9.08
CA ALA A 57 -6.53 10.36 9.20
C ALA A 57 -7.32 10.63 7.92
N LEU A 58 -6.72 10.46 6.74
CA LEU A 58 -7.41 10.61 5.46
C LEU A 58 -8.53 9.58 5.30
N LEU A 59 -8.28 8.30 5.61
CA LEU A 59 -9.29 7.24 5.55
C LEU A 59 -10.49 7.56 6.45
N GLN A 60 -10.23 8.06 7.66
CA GLN A 60 -11.30 8.48 8.58
C GLN A 60 -12.08 9.68 8.03
N ALA A 61 -11.40 10.67 7.47
CA ALA A 61 -12.03 11.90 6.97
C ALA A 61 -12.85 11.67 5.69
N LYS A 62 -12.32 10.88 4.75
CA LYS A 62 -12.91 10.69 3.41
C LYS A 62 -13.86 9.50 3.33
N LEU A 63 -13.61 8.44 4.09
CA LEU A 63 -14.41 7.21 4.03
C LEU A 63 -15.13 6.88 5.34
N GLY A 64 -14.91 7.64 6.41
CA GLY A 64 -15.45 7.31 7.73
C GLY A 64 -14.81 6.07 8.35
N VAL A 65 -13.68 5.59 7.81
CA VAL A 65 -13.04 4.34 8.22
C VAL A 65 -12.10 4.56 9.38
N THR A 66 -12.32 3.84 10.49
CA THR A 66 -11.38 3.76 11.61
C THR A 66 -10.46 2.56 11.43
N VAL A 67 -9.17 2.81 11.25
CA VAL A 67 -8.14 1.77 11.18
C VAL A 67 -7.75 1.27 12.58
N PRO A 68 -7.24 0.03 12.72
CA PRO A 68 -6.85 -0.54 14.02
C PRO A 68 -5.70 0.21 14.72
N GLY A 69 -4.93 0.99 13.98
CA GLY A 69 -3.80 1.79 14.45
C GLY A 69 -3.02 2.32 13.25
N ALA A 70 -1.84 2.88 13.50
CA ALA A 70 -0.87 3.25 12.47
C ALA A 70 0.54 3.07 13.03
N VAL A 71 1.48 2.56 12.22
CA VAL A 71 2.87 2.33 12.66
C VAL A 71 3.83 3.08 11.73
N PRO A 72 4.45 4.18 12.18
CA PRO A 72 5.46 4.86 11.38
C PRO A 72 6.77 4.07 11.35
N ILE A 73 7.49 4.18 10.24
CA ILE A 73 8.89 3.76 10.12
C ILE A 73 9.61 4.74 9.19
N ASN A 74 10.73 5.28 9.65
CA ASN A 74 11.47 6.35 8.98
C ASN A 74 12.83 5.90 8.44
N SER A 75 13.42 4.86 9.05
CA SER A 75 14.71 4.30 8.67
C SER A 75 14.71 2.77 8.83
N SER A 76 15.75 2.11 8.31
CA SER A 76 15.95 0.66 8.48
C SER A 76 16.33 0.25 9.90
N GLU A 77 16.86 1.16 10.71
CA GLU A 77 17.25 0.89 12.11
C GLU A 77 16.02 0.66 13.01
N GLU A 78 14.86 1.16 12.59
CA GLU A 78 13.58 1.03 13.29
C GLU A 78 12.82 -0.24 12.88
N LEU A 79 13.39 -1.10 12.03
CA LEU A 79 12.67 -2.25 11.47
C LEU A 79 12.14 -3.20 12.54
N ASP A 80 13.00 -3.61 13.48
CA ASP A 80 12.63 -4.56 14.53
C ASP A 80 11.56 -3.98 15.46
N SER A 81 11.73 -2.73 15.90
CA SER A 81 10.77 -2.05 16.76
C SER A 81 9.44 -1.79 16.05
N CYS A 82 9.46 -1.54 14.73
CA CYS A 82 8.27 -1.42 13.91
C CYS A 82 7.50 -2.75 13.83
N ILE A 83 8.19 -3.87 13.61
CA ILE A 83 7.57 -5.21 13.62
C ILE A 83 6.94 -5.49 15.00
N GLU A 84 7.66 -5.23 16.09
CA GLU A 84 7.10 -5.37 17.44
C GLU A 84 5.85 -4.51 17.66
N ALA A 85 5.85 -3.26 17.20
CA ALA A 85 4.71 -2.36 17.29
C ALA A 85 3.50 -2.90 16.51
N MET A 86 3.72 -3.42 15.29
CA MET A 86 2.67 -4.06 14.50
C MET A 86 2.06 -5.26 15.24
N LEU A 87 2.87 -6.08 15.91
CA LEU A 87 2.38 -7.27 16.63
C LEU A 87 1.51 -6.94 17.84
N ARG A 88 1.73 -5.79 18.49
CA ARG A 88 0.94 -5.32 19.63
C ARG A 88 -0.44 -4.80 19.24
N ILE A 89 -0.64 -4.47 17.97
CA ILE A 89 -1.92 -3.96 17.45
C ILE A 89 -2.72 -5.13 16.85
N PRO A 90 -3.92 -5.45 17.36
CA PRO A 90 -4.79 -6.43 16.73
C PRO A 90 -5.21 -5.98 15.32
N HIS A 91 -4.83 -6.75 14.30
CA HIS A 91 -5.19 -6.48 12.91
C HIS A 91 -5.12 -7.76 12.07
N ALA A 92 -5.92 -7.82 11.01
CA ALA A 92 -5.96 -8.96 10.09
C ALA A 92 -4.94 -8.84 8.95
N TRP A 93 -4.70 -7.62 8.47
CA TRP A 93 -3.76 -7.35 7.38
C TRP A 93 -3.19 -5.93 7.46
N SER A 94 -2.12 -5.66 6.71
CA SER A 94 -1.44 -4.35 6.70
C SER A 94 -1.15 -3.81 5.30
N LEU A 95 -1.14 -2.49 5.19
CA LEU A 95 -0.67 -1.73 4.02
C LEU A 95 0.67 -1.09 4.35
N VAL A 96 1.73 -1.48 3.65
CA VAL A 96 3.11 -1.11 4.00
C VAL A 96 3.74 -0.21 2.95
N SER A 97 4.10 1.00 3.36
CA SER A 97 4.80 2.03 2.58
C SER A 97 6.18 2.28 3.19
N ALA A 98 7.06 1.26 3.12
CA ALA A 98 8.36 1.26 3.79
C ALA A 98 9.57 1.04 2.84
N GLY A 99 9.36 1.11 1.53
CA GLY A 99 10.42 0.89 0.53
C GLY A 99 11.08 -0.48 0.71
N GLY A 100 12.42 -0.53 0.67
CA GLY A 100 13.17 -1.79 0.79
C GLY A 100 12.91 -2.57 2.08
N ASN A 101 12.56 -1.89 3.18
CA ASN A 101 12.23 -2.54 4.45
C ASN A 101 10.99 -3.43 4.34
N ALA A 102 10.06 -3.09 3.44
CA ALA A 102 8.80 -3.80 3.27
C ALA A 102 9.03 -5.29 2.94
N VAL A 103 10.06 -5.62 2.15
CA VAL A 103 10.40 -7.00 1.77
C VAL A 103 10.72 -7.87 2.99
N ILE A 104 11.47 -7.33 3.94
CA ILE A 104 11.83 -8.04 5.18
C ILE A 104 10.59 -8.17 6.06
N MET A 105 9.83 -7.08 6.23
CA MET A 105 8.60 -7.07 7.02
C MET A 105 7.59 -8.12 6.51
N PHE A 106 7.40 -8.21 5.19
CA PHE A 106 6.48 -9.18 4.59
C PHE A 106 6.87 -10.61 4.91
N SER A 107 8.17 -10.90 4.85
CA SER A 107 8.69 -12.23 5.14
C SER A 107 8.37 -12.61 6.59
N VAL A 108 8.73 -11.76 7.55
CA VAL A 108 8.47 -11.98 8.99
C VAL A 108 6.97 -12.09 9.28
N MET A 109 6.18 -11.11 8.82
CA MET A 109 4.73 -11.09 9.10
C MET A 109 4.00 -12.31 8.52
N ALA A 110 4.43 -12.80 7.35
CA ALA A 110 3.84 -13.98 6.73
C ALA A 110 4.30 -15.29 7.40
N SER A 111 5.61 -15.51 7.54
CA SER A 111 6.14 -16.81 7.99
C SER A 111 6.03 -17.04 9.49
N GLU A 112 6.12 -15.98 10.29
CA GLU A 112 6.18 -16.10 11.74
C GLU A 112 4.86 -15.72 12.40
N CYS A 113 4.08 -14.83 11.78
CA CYS A 113 2.88 -14.27 12.39
C CYS A 113 1.58 -14.69 11.67
N GLY A 114 1.67 -15.32 10.49
CA GLY A 114 0.51 -15.73 9.70
C GLY A 114 -0.36 -14.55 9.23
N LYS A 115 0.22 -13.36 9.10
CA LYS A 115 -0.47 -12.13 8.72
C LYS A 115 -0.21 -11.77 7.26
N VAL A 116 -1.21 -11.16 6.63
CA VAL A 116 -1.11 -10.67 5.25
C VAL A 116 -0.63 -9.22 5.26
N SER A 117 0.38 -8.92 4.45
CA SER A 117 0.89 -7.57 4.26
C SER A 117 1.00 -7.28 2.78
N LEU A 118 0.57 -6.08 2.38
CA LEU A 118 0.59 -5.63 0.99
C LEU A 118 1.53 -4.43 0.84
N ASP A 119 2.34 -4.45 -0.21
CA ASP A 119 3.16 -3.29 -0.60
C ASP A 119 2.27 -2.19 -1.15
N PHE A 120 2.29 -1.06 -0.46
CA PHE A 120 1.53 0.12 -0.82
C PHE A 120 2.42 1.29 -1.24
N GLY A 121 3.75 1.09 -1.26
CA GLY A 121 4.72 1.99 -1.87
C GLY A 121 4.44 3.48 -1.61
N HIS A 122 4.42 4.26 -2.68
CA HIS A 122 4.10 5.69 -2.67
C HIS A 122 2.59 5.99 -2.84
N ALA A 123 1.72 4.98 -2.84
CA ALA A 123 0.29 5.21 -3.05
C ALA A 123 -0.34 6.17 -2.04
N PRO A 124 -0.04 6.11 -0.71
CA PRO A 124 -0.54 7.10 0.24
C PRO A 124 -0.13 8.53 -0.08
N ASP A 125 1.14 8.71 -0.46
CA ASP A 125 1.68 10.03 -0.80
C ASP A 125 0.97 10.59 -2.03
N ASN A 126 0.76 9.76 -3.05
CA ASN A 126 0.08 10.15 -4.28
C ASN A 126 -1.40 10.48 -4.04
N VAL A 127 -2.09 9.69 -3.21
CA VAL A 127 -3.49 9.91 -2.85
C VAL A 127 -3.68 11.22 -2.08
N MET A 128 -2.73 11.55 -1.20
CA MET A 128 -2.73 12.81 -0.47
C MET A 128 -2.17 13.99 -1.29
N GLY A 129 -1.65 13.72 -2.49
CA GLY A 129 -1.03 14.70 -3.38
C GLY A 129 -2.04 15.35 -4.31
N PRO A 130 -1.77 16.59 -4.78
CA PRO A 130 -2.65 17.29 -5.71
C PRO A 130 -2.59 16.72 -7.15
N ASP A 131 -1.56 15.93 -7.45
CA ASP A 131 -1.23 15.53 -8.83
C ASP A 131 -2.09 14.37 -9.37
N TYR A 132 -2.97 13.80 -8.54
CA TYR A 132 -3.80 12.64 -8.90
C TYR A 132 -5.27 12.83 -8.49
N PRO A 133 -6.06 13.59 -9.28
CA PRO A 133 -7.46 13.86 -8.98
C PRO A 133 -8.38 12.64 -9.11
N ASP A 134 -7.96 11.61 -9.86
CA ASP A 134 -8.79 10.45 -10.19
C ASP A 134 -8.87 9.38 -9.09
N TYR A 135 -8.19 9.56 -7.95
CA TYR A 135 -8.31 8.63 -6.84
C TYR A 135 -9.67 8.77 -6.15
N TRP A 136 -10.29 7.64 -5.79
CA TRP A 136 -11.56 7.63 -5.03
C TRP A 136 -11.46 8.44 -3.73
N LEU A 137 -10.28 8.40 -3.11
CA LEU A 137 -9.97 9.11 -1.88
C LEU A 137 -9.78 10.63 -2.06
N ASN A 138 -9.73 11.11 -3.31
CA ASN A 138 -9.55 12.52 -3.67
C ASN A 138 -10.84 13.16 -4.22
N THR A 139 -11.96 12.44 -4.18
CA THR A 139 -13.27 13.00 -4.54
C THR A 139 -13.87 13.79 -3.35
N ASP A 140 -14.50 14.92 -3.65
CA ASP A 140 -15.15 15.81 -2.68
C ASP A 140 -16.54 15.33 -2.24
#